data_AF-A0A7J4SWR4-F1
#
_entry.id   AF-A0A7J4SWR4-F1
#
_cell.length_a   1.000
_cell.length_b   1.000
_cell.length_c   1.000
_cell.angle_alpha   90.00
_cell.angle_beta   90.00
_cell.angle_gamma   90.00
#
_symmetry.space_group_name_H-M   'P 1'
#
loop_
_entity.id
_entity.type
_entity.pdbx_description
1 polymer ?
#
loop_
_entity_poly.entity_id
_entity_poly.type
_entity_poly.pdbx_seq_one_letter_code
_entity_poly.pdbx_strand_id
1 'polypeptide(L)'
;DKVGFVSITLDPKYDTPEVLSDYMEMHGVDWPHLTGPVDDVKDVWSVFAIDAREYVIDAHDDNISDMEGQVHDSSIVYVRPDGTAEELMFLPTGMTLTASAAHEAGWTLNTSDTQYGTMVNGINGYDAPEDWSWWWSLKLFNEENQRWEDSPVGIDSVNALEEEHLAWYATSANASLLEVPSGDT
;
A
#
# COMPACT_ATOMS: atom_id res chain seq x y z
N ASP A 1 -10.09 10.89 22.31
CA ASP A 1 -9.20 11.94 21.78
C ASP A 1 -9.34 12.05 20.28
N LYS A 2 -9.14 13.24 19.70
CA LYS A 2 -9.13 13.44 18.25
C LYS A 2 -7.67 13.40 17.79
N VAL A 3 -7.32 12.40 16.99
CA VAL A 3 -6.04 12.36 16.27
C VAL A 3 -6.16 13.32 15.08
N GLY A 4 -5.12 14.11 14.82
CA GLY A 4 -4.99 14.92 13.63
C GLY A 4 -3.90 14.35 12.72
N PHE A 5 -4.13 14.38 11.41
CA PHE A 5 -3.15 13.97 10.41
C PHE A 5 -2.50 15.22 9.80
N VAL A 6 -1.23 15.09 9.40
CA VAL A 6 -0.48 16.08 8.64
C VAL A 6 0.46 15.32 7.71
N SER A 7 0.48 15.68 6.43
CA SER A 7 1.48 15.19 5.47
C SER A 7 2.58 16.25 5.34
N ILE A 8 3.84 15.84 5.27
CA ILE A 8 4.99 16.71 4.98
C ILE A 8 5.65 16.18 3.72
N THR A 9 5.83 17.02 2.70
CA THR A 9 6.45 16.60 1.44
C THR A 9 7.92 16.16 1.64
N LEU A 10 8.33 15.14 0.88
CA LEU A 10 9.73 14.75 0.69
C LEU A 10 10.35 15.36 -0.58
N ASP A 11 9.53 15.98 -1.43
CA ASP A 11 9.92 16.61 -2.69
C ASP A 11 9.39 18.07 -2.83
N PRO A 12 9.81 18.98 -1.94
CA PRO A 12 9.35 20.38 -1.93
C PRO A 12 9.71 21.17 -3.19
N LYS A 13 10.55 20.61 -4.08
CA LYS A 13 10.91 21.21 -5.37
C LYS A 13 9.77 21.14 -6.38
N TYR A 14 8.98 20.07 -6.35
CA TYR A 14 7.87 19.85 -7.27
C TYR A 14 6.51 19.88 -6.57
N ASP A 15 6.44 19.56 -5.28
CA ASP A 15 5.22 19.61 -4.47
C ASP A 15 4.90 21.04 -4.03
N THR A 16 4.46 21.88 -4.97
CA THR A 16 3.99 23.24 -4.64
C THR A 16 2.65 23.20 -3.91
N PRO A 17 2.23 24.29 -3.21
CA PRO A 17 0.92 24.33 -2.57
C PRO A 17 -0.24 24.03 -3.51
N GLU A 18 -0.15 24.45 -4.78
CA GLU A 18 -1.14 24.16 -5.82
C GLU A 18 -1.17 22.66 -6.16
N VAL A 19 0.01 22.04 -6.39
CA VAL A 19 0.11 20.60 -6.68
C VAL A 19 -0.46 19.76 -5.53
N LEU A 20 -0.11 20.10 -4.29
CA LEU A 20 -0.63 19.41 -3.11
C LEU A 20 -2.13 19.66 -2.90
N SER A 21 -2.65 20.82 -3.30
CA SER A 21 -4.10 21.09 -3.23
C SER A 21 -4.86 20.22 -4.23
N ASP A 22 -4.36 20.09 -5.46
CA ASP A 22 -4.93 19.22 -6.48
C ASP A 22 -4.87 17.74 -6.04
N TYR A 23 -3.75 17.33 -5.44
CA TYR A 23 -3.59 16.00 -4.84
C TYR A 23 -4.64 15.73 -3.75
N MET A 24 -4.84 16.69 -2.84
CA MET A 24 -5.84 16.57 -1.78
C MET A 24 -7.26 16.42 -2.34
N GLU A 25 -7.63 17.19 -3.37
CA GLU A 25 -8.93 17.10 -4.03
C GLU A 25 -9.11 15.75 -4.73
N MET A 26 -8.09 15.30 -5.48
CA MET A 26 -8.10 14.03 -6.20
C MET A 26 -8.31 12.83 -5.26
N HIS A 27 -7.67 12.84 -4.09
CA HIS A 27 -7.76 11.76 -3.10
C HIS A 27 -8.88 11.96 -2.07
N GLY A 28 -9.62 13.06 -2.12
CA GLY A 28 -10.72 13.34 -1.19
C GLY A 28 -10.29 13.49 0.27
N VAL A 29 -9.06 14.00 0.49
CA VAL A 29 -8.46 14.14 1.82
C VAL A 29 -8.48 15.60 2.28
N ASP A 30 -8.73 15.84 3.56
CA ASP A 30 -8.92 17.19 4.11
C ASP A 30 -7.84 17.61 5.12
N TRP A 31 -6.88 16.73 5.42
CA TRP A 31 -5.81 17.04 6.35
C TRP A 31 -4.71 17.89 5.70
N PRO A 32 -4.00 18.73 6.48
CA PRO A 32 -2.98 19.62 5.95
C PRO A 32 -1.83 18.86 5.27
N HIS A 33 -1.49 19.28 4.05
CA HIS A 33 -0.27 18.89 3.35
C HIS A 33 0.71 20.08 3.38
N LEU A 34 1.86 19.89 4.01
CA LEU A 34 2.85 20.94 4.26
C LEU A 34 3.98 20.87 3.23
N THR A 35 4.29 22.03 2.66
CA THR A 35 5.41 22.28 1.74
C THR A 35 5.99 23.67 2.02
N GLY A 36 7.12 23.99 1.41
CA GLY A 36 7.82 25.26 1.58
C GLY A 36 9.15 25.31 0.83
N PRO A 37 9.96 26.36 1.07
CA PRO A 37 11.33 26.40 0.57
C PRO A 37 12.11 25.15 1.00
N VAL A 38 12.88 24.57 0.09
CA VAL A 38 13.61 23.31 0.31
C VAL A 38 14.42 23.31 1.61
N ASP A 39 15.11 24.41 1.92
CA ASP A 39 15.92 24.52 3.13
C ASP A 39 15.07 24.51 4.41
N ASP A 40 13.90 25.15 4.40
CA ASP A 40 12.98 25.16 5.54
C ASP A 40 12.39 23.77 5.79
N VAL A 41 12.06 23.03 4.72
CA VAL A 41 11.50 21.67 4.83
C VAL A 41 12.57 20.69 5.32
N LYS A 42 13.84 20.86 4.90
CA LYS A 42 14.97 20.07 5.42
C LYS A 42 15.18 20.25 6.93
N ASP A 43 15.02 21.47 7.44
CA ASP A 43 15.08 21.70 8.89
C ASP A 43 13.97 20.92 9.61
N VAL A 44 12.77 20.83 9.03
CA VAL A 44 11.66 20.03 9.58
C VAL A 44 12.00 18.53 9.56
N TRP A 45 12.52 18.00 8.45
CA TRP A 45 12.93 16.59 8.37
C TRP A 45 13.92 16.21 9.47
N SER A 46 14.87 17.11 9.79
CA SER A 46 15.87 16.88 10.83
C SER A 46 15.26 16.71 12.24
N VAL A 47 14.14 17.40 12.52
CA VAL A 47 13.42 17.29 13.80
C VAL A 47 12.78 15.92 13.96
N PHE A 48 12.33 15.33 12.85
CA PHE A 48 11.68 14.02 12.81
C PHE A 48 12.64 12.88 12.46
N ALA A 49 13.95 13.15 12.37
CA ALA A 49 14.98 12.19 11.98
C ALA A 49 14.72 11.53 10.60
N ILE A 50 14.07 12.26 9.69
CA ILE A 50 13.80 11.81 8.31
C ILE A 50 15.06 12.05 7.46
N ASP A 51 15.62 10.99 6.87
CA ASP A 51 16.73 11.06 5.90
C ASP A 51 16.17 10.99 4.47
N ALA A 52 15.84 12.15 3.89
CA ALA A 52 15.36 12.23 2.51
C ALA A 52 16.53 12.34 1.52
N ARG A 53 16.53 11.48 0.50
CA ARG A 53 17.58 11.43 -0.54
C ARG A 53 16.98 11.68 -1.92
N GLU A 54 17.58 12.60 -2.68
CA GLU A 54 17.22 12.83 -4.08
C GLU A 54 17.98 11.84 -4.97
N TYR A 55 17.26 11.10 -5.80
CA TYR A 55 17.82 10.18 -6.77
C TYR A 55 17.52 10.66 -8.18
N VAL A 56 18.50 10.54 -9.07
CA VAL A 56 18.28 10.74 -10.51
C VAL A 56 18.01 9.37 -11.10
N ILE A 57 16.74 9.10 -11.39
CA ILE A 57 16.33 7.87 -12.09
C ILE A 57 16.47 8.04 -13.60
N ASP A 58 17.03 7.04 -14.27
CA ASP A 58 16.94 6.91 -15.73
C ASP A 58 15.56 6.32 -16.04
N ALA A 59 14.80 6.96 -16.93
CA ALA A 59 13.43 6.57 -17.25
C ALA A 59 13.33 5.22 -18.02
N HIS A 60 14.45 4.52 -18.19
CA HIS A 60 14.61 3.27 -18.94
C HIS A 60 15.21 2.14 -18.09
N ASP A 61 15.35 2.32 -16.78
CA ASP A 61 15.83 1.26 -15.90
C ASP A 61 14.63 0.52 -15.29
N ASP A 62 14.30 -0.63 -15.86
CA ASP A 62 13.19 -1.47 -15.43
C ASP A 62 13.49 -2.19 -14.09
N ASN A 63 14.70 -2.04 -13.53
CA ASN A 63 15.09 -2.55 -12.19
C ASN A 63 14.82 -1.54 -11.07
N ILE A 64 13.78 -0.71 -11.21
CA ILE A 64 13.34 0.22 -10.16
C ILE A 64 12.78 -0.54 -8.94
N SER A 65 12.31 -1.78 -9.10
CA SER A 65 11.79 -2.60 -8.01
C SER A 65 12.86 -2.94 -6.94
N ASP A 66 14.13 -2.88 -7.34
CA ASP A 66 15.27 -3.39 -6.60
C ASP A 66 16.30 -2.29 -6.28
N MET A 67 15.78 -1.11 -5.93
CA MET A 67 16.53 -0.03 -5.29
C MET A 67 17.02 -0.44 -3.88
N GLU A 68 17.89 -1.46 -3.82
CA GLU A 68 18.61 -2.05 -2.69
C GLU A 68 17.85 -2.02 -1.34
N GLY A 69 16.56 -2.38 -1.34
CA GLY A 69 15.75 -2.42 -0.13
C GLY A 69 15.49 -1.06 0.56
N GLN A 70 15.74 0.06 -0.13
CA GLN A 70 15.62 1.42 0.42
C GLN A 70 14.29 2.10 0.10
N VAL A 71 13.43 1.52 -0.74
CA VAL A 71 12.05 2.00 -0.99
C VAL A 71 11.10 1.62 0.16
N HIS A 72 11.55 0.79 1.10
CA HIS A 72 10.72 0.24 2.19
C HIS A 72 10.75 1.05 3.49
N ASP A 73 11.37 2.23 3.51
CA ASP A 73 11.52 3.07 4.71
C ASP A 73 10.32 4.02 4.92
N SER A 74 9.11 3.58 4.54
CA SER A 74 7.89 4.33 4.85
C SER A 74 7.59 4.22 6.34
N SER A 75 7.54 5.35 7.05
CA SER A 75 7.19 5.40 8.46
C SER A 75 6.15 6.47 8.76
N ILE A 76 5.36 6.21 9.81
CA ILE A 76 4.40 7.15 10.37
C ILE A 76 4.95 7.60 11.72
N VAL A 77 5.09 8.90 11.90
CA VAL A 77 5.50 9.47 13.19
C VAL A 77 4.28 9.89 14.00
N TYR A 78 4.03 9.21 15.11
CA TYR A 78 2.97 9.57 16.06
C TYR A 78 3.50 10.52 17.13
N VAL A 79 2.99 11.75 17.14
CA VAL A 79 3.37 12.78 18.12
C VAL A 79 2.30 12.89 19.21
N ARG A 80 2.70 12.69 20.47
CA ARG A 80 1.84 12.82 21.64
C ARG A 80 1.68 14.29 22.07
N PRO A 81 0.62 14.63 22.83
CA PRO A 81 0.42 15.99 23.33
C PRO A 81 1.55 16.56 24.21
N ASP A 82 2.38 15.70 24.79
CA ASP A 82 3.56 16.08 25.58
C ASP A 82 4.80 16.39 24.72
N GLY A 83 4.69 16.30 23.39
CA GLY A 83 5.76 16.54 22.43
C GLY A 83 6.68 15.35 22.19
N THR A 84 6.41 14.18 22.80
CA THR A 84 7.15 12.96 22.50
C THR A 84 6.65 12.35 21.19
N ALA A 85 7.57 11.81 20.40
CA ALA A 85 7.27 11.15 19.12
C ALA A 85 7.65 9.67 19.18
N GLU A 86 6.89 8.85 18.47
CA GLU A 86 7.18 7.44 18.22
C GLU A 86 7.09 7.19 16.72
N GLU A 87 8.13 6.58 16.16
CA GLU A 87 8.15 6.15 14.77
C GLU A 87 7.55 4.75 14.67
N LEU A 88 6.57 4.61 13.78
CA LEU A 88 5.94 3.36 13.43
C LEU A 88 6.34 3.03 12.00
N MET A 89 7.20 2.04 11.83
CA MET A 89 7.48 1.47 10.51
C MET A 89 6.18 0.96 9.91
N PHE A 90 5.85 1.40 8.71
CA PHE A 90 4.66 0.96 8.00
C PHE A 90 5.09 0.28 6.71
N LEU A 91 5.14 -1.05 6.74
CA LEU A 91 5.12 -1.83 5.50
C LEU A 91 3.66 -2.14 5.16
N PRO A 92 3.13 -1.62 4.04
CA PRO A 92 1.83 -2.06 3.57
C PRO A 92 1.90 -3.56 3.26
N THR A 93 0.88 -4.29 3.71
CA THR A 93 0.76 -5.72 3.43
C THR A 93 -0.20 -5.94 2.26
N GLY A 94 -0.27 -7.16 1.75
CA GLY A 94 -1.31 -7.52 0.79
C GLY A 94 -2.73 -7.21 1.28
N MET A 95 -2.94 -7.17 2.61
CA MET A 95 -4.24 -6.84 3.20
C MET A 95 -4.52 -5.34 3.06
N THR A 96 -3.49 -4.49 3.17
CA THR A 96 -3.59 -3.05 2.89
C THR A 96 -4.03 -2.81 1.44
N LEU A 97 -3.45 -3.53 0.46
CA LEU A 97 -3.85 -3.43 -0.95
C LEU A 97 -5.29 -3.94 -1.16
N THR A 98 -5.60 -5.12 -0.62
CA THR A 98 -6.93 -5.73 -0.75
C THR A 98 -8.03 -4.81 -0.16
N ALA A 99 -7.80 -4.26 1.02
CA ALA A 99 -8.75 -3.38 1.69
C ALA A 99 -8.94 -2.06 0.92
N SER A 100 -7.85 -1.47 0.41
CA SER A 100 -7.88 -0.22 -0.35
C SER A 100 -8.64 -0.39 -1.67
N ALA A 101 -8.31 -1.44 -2.44
CA ALA A 101 -8.99 -1.73 -3.70
C ALA A 101 -10.48 -2.04 -3.49
N ALA A 102 -10.83 -2.80 -2.44
CA ALA A 102 -12.22 -3.06 -2.09
C ALA A 102 -12.96 -1.77 -1.71
N HIS A 103 -12.32 -0.88 -0.95
CA HIS A 103 -12.91 0.40 -0.58
C HIS A 103 -13.20 1.27 -1.82
N GLU A 104 -12.23 1.41 -2.72
CA GLU A 104 -12.37 2.17 -3.96
C GLU A 104 -13.47 1.58 -4.87
N ALA A 105 -13.54 0.25 -4.97
CA ALA A 105 -14.58 -0.44 -5.73
C ALA A 105 -15.96 -0.47 -5.03
N GLY A 106 -16.07 0.04 -3.80
CA GLY A 106 -17.30 -0.03 -3.00
C GLY A 106 -17.68 -1.45 -2.57
N TRP A 107 -16.73 -2.37 -2.51
CA TRP A 107 -16.92 -3.76 -2.10
C TRP A 107 -16.85 -3.91 -0.58
N THR A 108 -17.62 -4.86 -0.06
CA THR A 108 -17.53 -5.27 1.34
C THR A 108 -16.58 -6.46 1.48
N LEU A 109 -15.75 -6.46 2.51
CA LEU A 109 -14.90 -7.60 2.86
C LEU A 109 -15.41 -8.24 4.15
N ASN A 110 -15.55 -9.56 4.15
CA ASN A 110 -15.77 -10.36 5.34
C ASN A 110 -14.46 -11.06 5.68
N THR A 111 -13.82 -10.64 6.77
CA THR A 111 -12.52 -11.17 7.21
C THR A 111 -12.58 -11.70 8.64
N SER A 112 -11.66 -12.60 8.98
CA SER A 112 -11.47 -13.10 10.34
C SER A 112 -9.99 -13.27 10.66
N ASP A 113 -9.62 -13.00 11.90
CA ASP A 113 -8.25 -13.24 12.37
C ASP A 113 -8.03 -14.71 12.66
N THR A 114 -6.95 -15.27 12.11
CA THR A 114 -6.50 -16.64 12.36
C THR A 114 -5.08 -16.65 12.90
N GLN A 115 -4.60 -17.82 13.33
CA GLN A 115 -3.20 -17.99 13.73
C GLN A 115 -2.19 -17.76 12.58
N TYR A 116 -2.68 -17.71 11.33
CA TYR A 116 -1.88 -17.47 10.12
C TYR A 116 -2.09 -16.05 9.56
N GLY A 117 -2.71 -15.16 10.33
CA GLY A 117 -3.09 -13.81 9.92
C GLY A 117 -4.55 -13.71 9.48
N THR A 118 -4.86 -12.62 8.79
CA THR A 118 -6.18 -12.26 8.28
C THR A 118 -6.61 -13.25 7.19
N MET A 119 -7.77 -13.86 7.39
CA MET A 119 -8.41 -14.71 6.37
C MET A 119 -9.56 -13.93 5.74
N VAL A 120 -9.60 -13.91 4.41
CA VAL A 120 -10.74 -13.36 3.65
C VAL A 120 -11.78 -14.46 3.47
N ASN A 121 -12.88 -14.36 4.21
CA ASN A 121 -14.00 -15.31 4.15
C ASN A 121 -14.98 -14.96 3.04
N GLY A 122 -15.10 -13.68 2.67
CA GLY A 122 -16.06 -13.24 1.67
C GLY A 122 -15.76 -11.88 1.07
N ILE A 123 -16.19 -11.71 -0.18
CA ILE A 123 -16.09 -10.46 -0.93
C ILE A 123 -17.48 -10.12 -1.47
N ASN A 124 -17.96 -8.91 -1.23
CA ASN A 124 -19.24 -8.39 -1.69
C ASN A 124 -20.45 -9.30 -1.37
N GLY A 125 -20.46 -9.88 -0.15
CA GLY A 125 -21.50 -10.80 0.32
C GLY A 125 -21.42 -12.23 -0.21
N TYR A 126 -20.41 -12.56 -1.02
CA TYR A 126 -20.11 -13.93 -1.44
C TYR A 126 -19.15 -14.58 -0.44
N ASP A 127 -19.73 -15.08 0.65
CA ASP A 127 -19.01 -15.78 1.71
C ASP A 127 -18.73 -17.25 1.35
N ALA A 128 -17.52 -17.71 1.68
CA ALA A 128 -17.14 -19.10 1.59
C ALA A 128 -17.99 -19.95 2.57
N PRO A 129 -18.47 -21.13 2.14
CA PRO A 129 -19.35 -21.96 2.94
C PRO A 129 -18.59 -22.65 4.09
N GLU A 130 -19.29 -22.91 5.19
CA GLU A 130 -18.74 -23.59 6.37
C GLU A 130 -18.28 -25.03 6.10
N ASP A 131 -18.74 -25.63 4.99
CA ASP A 131 -18.38 -26.99 4.57
C ASP A 131 -17.04 -27.08 3.82
N TRP A 132 -16.37 -25.95 3.61
CA TRP A 132 -15.09 -25.85 2.89
C TRP A 132 -15.14 -26.38 1.45
N SER A 133 -16.32 -26.42 0.83
CA SER A 133 -16.47 -26.82 -0.58
C SER A 133 -15.74 -25.88 -1.55
N TRP A 134 -15.51 -24.64 -1.14
CA TRP A 134 -14.57 -23.69 -1.74
C TRP A 134 -14.15 -22.63 -0.73
N TRP A 135 -13.09 -21.88 -1.03
CA TRP A 135 -12.63 -20.73 -0.27
C TRP A 135 -12.05 -19.66 -1.19
N TRP A 136 -11.86 -18.44 -0.69
CA TRP A 136 -11.12 -17.40 -1.39
C TRP A 136 -9.62 -17.68 -1.27
N SER A 137 -8.98 -17.90 -2.42
CA SER A 137 -7.55 -18.14 -2.55
C SER A 137 -6.87 -16.89 -3.07
N LEU A 138 -5.82 -16.48 -2.36
CA LEU A 138 -4.95 -15.36 -2.73
C LEU A 138 -3.99 -15.81 -3.82
N LYS A 139 -3.93 -15.04 -4.91
CA LYS A 139 -2.97 -15.21 -6.00
C LYS A 139 -2.02 -14.04 -6.08
N LEU A 140 -0.76 -14.33 -6.34
CA LEU A 140 0.26 -13.36 -6.74
C LEU A 140 0.55 -13.55 -8.22
N PHE A 141 0.89 -12.48 -8.92
CA PHE A 141 1.24 -12.55 -10.34
C PHE A 141 2.74 -12.82 -10.51
N ASN A 142 3.08 -13.93 -11.15
CA ASN A 142 4.45 -14.24 -11.52
C ASN A 142 4.74 -13.65 -12.91
N GLU A 143 5.51 -12.57 -12.95
CA GLU A 143 5.85 -11.85 -14.17
C GLU A 143 6.73 -12.67 -15.12
N GLU A 144 7.69 -13.45 -14.59
CA GLU A 144 8.58 -14.27 -15.43
C GLU A 144 7.81 -15.26 -16.30
N ASN A 145 6.74 -15.83 -15.75
CA ASN A 145 5.95 -16.87 -16.40
C ASN A 145 4.54 -16.41 -16.81
N GLN A 146 4.24 -15.12 -16.64
CA GLN A 146 2.98 -14.46 -17.00
C GLN A 146 1.75 -15.22 -16.50
N ARG A 147 1.73 -15.57 -15.21
CA ARG A 147 0.66 -16.39 -14.62
C ARG A 147 0.36 -16.03 -13.18
N TRP A 148 -0.90 -16.24 -12.79
CA TRP A 148 -1.32 -16.20 -11.40
C TRP A 148 -0.92 -17.49 -10.66
N GLU A 149 -0.23 -17.36 -9.54
CA GLU A 149 0.22 -18.46 -8.67
C GLU A 149 -0.37 -18.31 -7.27
N ASP A 150 -0.57 -19.43 -6.56
CA ASP A 150 -0.98 -19.38 -5.16
C ASP A 150 0.08 -18.66 -4.31
N SER A 151 -0.35 -17.71 -3.49
CA SER A 151 0.57 -17.04 -2.57
C SER A 151 1.18 -18.07 -1.61
N PRO A 152 2.52 -18.06 -1.42
CA PRO A 152 3.19 -18.97 -0.49
C PRO A 152 2.97 -18.58 0.97
N VAL A 153 2.43 -17.38 1.22
CA VAL A 153 2.25 -16.78 2.55
C VAL A 153 0.83 -16.26 2.74
N GLY A 154 0.46 -15.97 3.99
CA GLY A 154 -0.80 -15.28 4.29
C GLY A 154 -0.79 -13.84 3.78
N ILE A 155 -1.97 -13.27 3.57
CA ILE A 155 -2.15 -11.92 3.01
C ILE A 155 -1.41 -10.82 3.79
N ASP A 156 -1.28 -10.97 5.11
CA ASP A 156 -0.57 -10.02 5.97
C ASP A 156 0.96 -10.12 5.86
N SER A 157 1.48 -11.19 5.26
CA SER A 157 2.92 -11.40 5.06
C SER A 157 3.36 -11.16 3.62
N VAL A 158 2.43 -10.81 2.73
CA VAL A 158 2.75 -10.32 1.39
C VAL A 158 3.24 -8.88 1.53
N ASN A 159 4.46 -8.61 1.06
CA ASN A 159 4.99 -7.25 0.98
C ASN A 159 4.36 -6.53 -0.20
N ALA A 160 3.45 -5.58 0.07
CA ALA A 160 2.73 -4.86 -0.99
C ALA A 160 3.61 -3.90 -1.81
N LEU A 161 4.86 -3.67 -1.37
CA LEU A 161 5.84 -2.87 -2.12
C LEU A 161 6.65 -3.71 -3.12
N GLU A 162 6.64 -5.03 -2.98
CA GLU A 162 7.32 -5.96 -3.90
C GLU A 162 6.31 -6.69 -4.78
N GLU A 163 5.14 -7.01 -4.22
CA GLU A 163 4.07 -7.75 -4.88
C GLU A 163 2.91 -6.79 -5.17
N GLU A 164 2.93 -6.12 -6.32
CA GLU A 164 1.93 -5.10 -6.67
C GLU A 164 0.64 -5.70 -7.25
N HIS A 165 0.69 -6.96 -7.67
CA HIS A 165 -0.40 -7.64 -8.38
C HIS A 165 -0.98 -8.78 -7.54
N LEU A 166 -2.14 -8.49 -6.93
CA LEU A 166 -2.90 -9.45 -6.13
C LEU A 166 -4.24 -9.75 -6.79
N ALA A 167 -4.65 -11.02 -6.74
CA ALA A 167 -6.00 -11.43 -7.11
C ALA A 167 -6.62 -12.35 -6.08
N TRP A 168 -7.93 -12.21 -5.89
CA TRP A 168 -8.74 -13.13 -5.10
C TRP A 168 -9.62 -13.97 -6.02
N TYR A 169 -9.56 -15.28 -5.86
CA TYR A 169 -10.34 -16.21 -6.66
C TYR A 169 -11.03 -17.26 -5.77
N ALA A 170 -12.28 -17.57 -6.08
CA ALA A 170 -12.99 -18.66 -5.42
C ALA A 170 -12.51 -20.00 -5.98
N THR A 171 -12.09 -20.93 -5.12
CA THR A 171 -11.46 -22.19 -5.56
C THR A 171 -12.35 -23.14 -6.39
N SER A 172 -13.66 -22.89 -6.41
CA SER A 172 -14.63 -23.58 -7.27
C SER A 172 -14.76 -22.96 -8.67
N ALA A 173 -14.18 -21.79 -8.91
CA ALA A 173 -14.24 -21.09 -10.19
C ALA A 173 -13.15 -21.56 -11.17
N ASN A 174 -13.25 -21.12 -12.42
CA ASN A 174 -12.23 -21.41 -13.43
C ASN A 174 -11.09 -20.39 -13.34
N ALA A 175 -9.94 -20.78 -12.78
CA ALA A 175 -8.77 -19.92 -12.65
C ALA A 175 -8.22 -19.40 -13.99
N SER A 176 -8.49 -20.07 -15.12
CA SER A 176 -8.10 -19.59 -16.46
C SER A 176 -8.83 -18.33 -16.90
N LEU A 177 -9.83 -17.86 -16.14
CA LEU A 177 -10.53 -16.59 -16.40
C LEU A 177 -9.87 -15.40 -15.70
N LEU A 178 -8.84 -15.62 -14.87
CA LEU A 178 -8.07 -14.53 -14.30
C LEU A 178 -7.26 -13.86 -15.42
N GLU A 179 -7.63 -12.63 -15.74
CA GLU A 179 -6.88 -11.81 -16.69
C GLU A 179 -5.53 -11.44 -16.10
N VAL A 180 -4.50 -11.38 -16.94
CA VAL A 180 -3.19 -10.88 -16.51
C VAL A 180 -3.31 -9.36 -16.28
N PRO A 181 -2.58 -8.79 -15.31
CA PRO A 181 -2.48 -7.35 -15.14
C PRO A 181 -2.13 -6.67 -16.48
N SER A 182 -2.75 -5.53 -16.78
CA SER A 182 -2.51 -4.80 -18.03
C SER A 182 -1.43 -3.74 -17.82
N GLY A 183 -0.29 -3.91 -18.50
CA GLY A 183 1.01 -3.24 -18.28
C GLY A 183 1.92 -4.21 -17.53
N ASP A 184 2.94 -4.85 -18.10
CA ASP A 184 3.97 -4.35 -19.02
C ASP A 184 4.02 -5.03 -20.41
N THR A 185 3.69 -4.27 -21.46
CA THR A 185 4.15 -4.53 -22.84
C THR A 185 4.57 -3.24 -23.50
#